data_AF-A0AB34CKN5-F1
#
_entry.id   AF-A0AB34CKN5-F1
#
_cell.length_a   1.000
_cell.length_b   1.000
_cell.length_c   1.000
_cell.angle_alpha   90.00
_cell.angle_beta   90.00
_cell.angle_gamma   90.00
#
_symmetry.space_group_name_H-M   'P 1'
#
loop_
_entity.id
_entity.type
_entity.pdbx_description
1 polymer ?
#
loop_
_entity_poly.entity_id
_entity_poly.type
_entity_poly.pdbx_seq_one_letter_code
_entity_poly.pdbx_strand_id
1 'polypeptide(L)'
;MKISLQQWVESERSIASAARKLGVNATTLSAYCRGDRYPRADMMMTLLEKLSDEVDFHLLLSKRAEKSKARVLCKRRQRNNILVNNLSKLKKIFEEQTLRFEVDEKQTELILCRWKTTNVTVGEVRSALEKL
;
A
#
# COMPACT_ATOMS: atom_id res chain seq x y z
N MET A 1 -6.67 12.20 28.79
CA MET A 1 -5.85 12.25 27.56
C MET A 1 -5.95 10.88 26.91
N LYS A 2 -6.50 10.77 25.70
CA LYS A 2 -6.69 9.47 25.04
C LYS A 2 -5.35 8.98 24.46
N ILE A 3 -5.08 7.68 24.57
CA ILE A 3 -3.84 7.05 24.11
C ILE A 3 -4.08 6.26 22.82
N SER A 4 -3.01 5.87 22.12
CA SER A 4 -3.16 4.98 20.97
C SER A 4 -3.58 3.56 21.40
N LEU A 5 -4.26 2.82 20.51
CA LEU A 5 -4.60 1.41 20.76
C LEU A 5 -3.36 0.57 21.09
N GLN A 6 -2.21 0.90 20.50
CA GLN A 6 -0.95 0.22 20.79
C GLN A 6 -0.50 0.46 22.24
N GLN A 7 -0.50 1.72 22.69
CA GLN A 7 -0.14 2.06 24.07
C GLN A 7 -1.11 1.44 25.09
N TRP A 8 -2.39 1.37 24.74
CA TRP A 8 -3.36 0.67 25.57
C TRP A 8 -3.03 -0.82 25.68
N VAL A 9 -2.72 -1.48 24.57
CA VAL A 9 -2.28 -2.88 24.57
C VAL A 9 -0.96 -3.08 25.32
N GLU A 10 -0.05 -2.11 25.32
CA GLU A 10 1.21 -2.13 26.10
C GLU A 10 0.96 -1.94 27.61
N SER A 11 -0.09 -1.20 27.97
CA SER A 11 -0.54 -1.08 29.38
C SER A 11 -1.17 -2.38 29.89
N GLU A 12 -1.67 -3.20 28.98
CA GLU A 12 -2.10 -4.56 29.27
C GLU A 12 -0.89 -5.49 29.33
N ARG A 13 -0.80 -6.32 30.39
CA ARG A 13 0.33 -7.25 30.64
C ARG A 13 0.81 -8.04 29.41
N SER A 14 -0.10 -8.34 28.48
CA SER A 14 0.24 -8.92 27.18
C SER A 14 -0.87 -8.67 26.15
N ILE A 15 -0.50 -8.76 24.87
CA ILE A 15 -1.46 -8.71 23.76
C ILE A 15 -2.52 -9.81 23.83
N ALA A 16 -2.19 -10.98 24.39
CA ALA A 16 -3.13 -12.07 24.59
C ALA A 16 -4.17 -11.74 25.67
N SER A 17 -3.76 -11.04 26.74
CA SER A 17 -4.66 -10.55 27.78
C SER A 17 -5.62 -9.49 27.23
N ALA A 18 -5.07 -8.49 26.54
CA ALA A 18 -5.85 -7.44 25.89
C ALA A 18 -6.88 -8.03 24.90
N ALA A 19 -6.44 -8.99 24.08
CA ALA A 19 -7.29 -9.67 23.11
C ALA A 19 -8.45 -10.43 23.76
N ARG A 20 -8.18 -11.11 24.90
CA ARG A 20 -9.22 -11.82 25.66
C ARG A 20 -10.25 -10.84 26.25
N LYS A 21 -9.82 -9.71 26.82
CA LYS A 21 -10.73 -8.66 27.34
C LYS A 21 -11.67 -8.13 26.25
N LEU A 22 -11.16 -8.03 25.03
CA LEU A 22 -11.90 -7.53 23.87
C LEU A 22 -12.68 -8.61 23.11
N GLY A 23 -12.52 -9.89 23.44
CA GLY A 23 -13.17 -10.99 22.73
C GLY A 23 -12.67 -11.18 21.29
N VAL A 24 -11.42 -10.77 21.01
CA VAL A 24 -10.81 -10.83 19.68
C VAL A 24 -9.58 -11.74 19.68
N ASN A 25 -9.20 -12.28 18.53
CA ASN A 25 -7.94 -13.02 18.40
C ASN A 25 -6.73 -12.07 18.55
N ALA A 26 -5.72 -12.47 19.33
CA ALA A 26 -4.50 -11.70 19.57
C ALA A 26 -3.76 -11.30 18.27
N THR A 27 -3.75 -12.17 17.25
CA THR A 27 -3.16 -11.84 15.94
C THR A 27 -3.93 -10.73 15.23
N THR A 28 -5.25 -10.71 15.40
CA THR A 28 -6.13 -9.69 14.80
C THR A 28 -5.97 -8.36 15.53
N LEU A 29 -5.91 -8.37 16.87
CA LEU A 29 -5.60 -7.18 17.65
C LEU A 29 -4.22 -6.61 17.30
N SER A 30 -3.20 -7.47 17.17
CA SER A 30 -1.86 -7.06 16.72
C SER A 30 -1.87 -6.41 15.34
N ALA A 31 -2.70 -6.89 14.42
CA ALA A 31 -2.85 -6.30 13.10
C ALA A 31 -3.52 -4.91 13.16
N TYR A 32 -4.45 -4.69 14.10
CA TYR A 32 -5.05 -3.37 14.33
C TYR A 32 -4.03 -2.38 14.90
N CYS A 33 -3.28 -2.76 15.94
CA CYS A 33 -2.25 -1.90 16.53
C CYS A 33 -1.19 -1.46 15.50
N ARG A 34 -0.87 -2.33 14.55
CA ARG A 34 0.09 -2.06 13.46
C ARG A 34 -0.52 -1.33 12.27
N GLY A 35 -1.83 -1.08 12.22
CA GLY A 35 -2.52 -0.53 11.05
C GLY A 35 -2.54 -1.45 9.83
N ASP A 36 -2.24 -2.75 10.00
CA ASP A 36 -2.28 -3.77 8.94
C ASP A 36 -3.69 -4.17 8.54
N ARG A 37 -4.62 -4.05 9.49
CA ARG A 37 -6.06 -4.25 9.29
C ARG A 37 -6.80 -3.14 10.03
N TYR A 38 -8.01 -2.84 9.57
CA TYR A 38 -8.93 -1.98 10.31
C TYR A 38 -10.06 -2.86 10.87
N PRO A 39 -10.57 -2.58 12.09
CA PRO A 39 -11.71 -3.30 12.64
C PRO A 39 -12.92 -3.26 11.69
N ARG A 40 -13.69 -4.34 11.67
CA ARG A 40 -15.01 -4.35 11.02
C ARG A 40 -16.00 -3.57 11.90
N ALA A 41 -17.15 -3.21 11.35
CA ALA A 41 -18.13 -2.37 12.04
C ALA A 41 -18.57 -2.94 13.40
N ASP A 42 -18.86 -4.24 13.46
CA ASP A 42 -19.17 -4.99 14.68
C ASP A 42 -18.07 -4.88 15.74
N MET A 43 -16.82 -5.17 15.36
CA MET A 43 -15.67 -5.09 16.25
C MET A 43 -15.36 -3.64 16.64
N MET A 44 -15.60 -2.69 15.75
CA MET A 44 -15.42 -1.27 16.03
C MET A 44 -16.40 -0.78 17.10
N MET A 45 -17.66 -1.24 17.05
CA MET A 45 -18.65 -0.95 18.10
C MET A 45 -18.19 -1.52 19.44
N THR A 46 -17.71 -2.76 19.49
CA THR A 46 -17.18 -3.37 20.72
C THR A 46 -15.98 -2.60 21.27
N LEU A 47 -15.08 -2.13 20.40
CA LEU A 47 -13.93 -1.33 20.80
C LEU A 47 -14.34 0.04 21.33
N LEU A 48 -15.31 0.69 20.69
CA LEU A 48 -15.83 1.98 21.14
C LEU A 48 -16.54 1.84 22.49
N GLU A 49 -17.41 0.85 22.66
CA GLU A 49 -18.09 0.60 23.94
C GLU A 49 -17.12 0.34 25.09
N LYS A 50 -16.03 -0.38 24.84
CA LYS A 50 -15.07 -0.77 25.89
C LYS A 50 -13.98 0.25 26.14
N LEU A 51 -13.61 1.05 25.14
CA LEU A 51 -12.37 1.85 25.15
C LEU A 51 -12.55 3.29 24.68
N SER A 52 -13.77 3.79 24.45
CA SER A 52 -13.99 5.15 23.92
C SER A 52 -13.26 6.24 24.71
N ASP A 53 -13.14 6.07 26.02
CA ASP A 53 -12.62 7.10 26.92
C ASP A 53 -11.09 6.99 27.10
N GLU A 54 -10.54 5.83 26.77
CA GLU A 54 -9.11 5.51 26.93
C GLU A 54 -8.35 5.63 25.61
N VAL A 55 -8.95 5.20 24.49
CA VAL A 55 -8.28 5.04 23.20
C VAL A 55 -8.75 6.07 22.18
N ASP A 56 -7.80 6.69 21.49
CA ASP A 56 -8.07 7.54 20.33
C ASP A 56 -8.12 6.71 19.05
N PHE A 57 -9.34 6.49 18.55
CA PHE A 57 -9.59 5.77 17.30
C PHE A 57 -9.24 6.56 16.04
N HIS A 58 -9.09 7.89 16.13
CA HIS A 58 -8.58 8.69 15.01
C HIS A 58 -7.11 8.37 14.73
N LEU A 59 -6.31 8.09 15.77
CA LEU A 59 -4.92 7.63 15.62
C LEU A 59 -4.84 6.25 14.93
N LEU A 60 -5.81 5.38 15.17
CA LEU A 60 -5.89 4.08 14.47
C LEU A 60 -6.15 4.29 12.97
N LEU A 61 -7.06 5.21 12.65
CA LEU A 61 -7.42 5.53 11.26
C LEU A 61 -6.25 6.20 10.52
N SER A 62 -5.56 7.15 11.15
CA SER A 62 -4.41 7.83 10.54
C SER A 62 -3.28 6.84 10.25
N LYS A 63 -2.93 5.98 11.21
CA LYS A 63 -1.92 4.92 11.05
C LYS A 63 -2.27 3.95 9.90
N ARG A 64 -3.55 3.63 9.73
CA ARG A 64 -4.04 2.83 8.60
C ARG A 64 -3.90 3.58 7.27
N ALA A 65 -4.23 4.86 7.23
CA ALA A 65 -4.12 5.69 6.05
C ALA A 65 -2.65 5.83 5.60
N GLU A 66 -1.72 6.06 6.53
CA GLU A 66 -0.28 6.10 6.27
C GLU A 66 0.25 4.78 5.70
N LYS A 67 -0.13 3.65 6.31
CA LYS A 67 0.28 2.33 5.83
C LYS A 67 -0.30 2.00 4.45
N SER A 68 -1.51 2.49 4.17
CA SER A 68 -2.14 2.36 2.86
C SER A 68 -1.44 3.22 1.81
N LYS A 69 -1.05 4.46 2.14
CA LYS A 69 -0.23 5.33 1.27
C LYS A 69 1.13 4.70 0.98
N ALA A 70 1.82 4.17 1.99
CA ALA A 70 3.08 3.45 1.81
C ALA A 70 2.92 2.21 0.91
N ARG A 71 1.81 1.47 1.05
CA ARG A 71 1.49 0.32 0.19
C ARG A 71 1.11 0.74 -1.23
N VAL A 72 0.48 1.90 -1.43
CA VAL A 72 0.19 2.46 -2.76
C VAL A 72 1.50 2.90 -3.42
N LEU A 73 2.40 3.56 -2.70
CA LEU A 73 3.73 3.91 -3.19
C LEU A 73 4.58 2.66 -3.55
N CYS A 74 4.40 1.55 -2.83
CA CYS A 74 5.08 0.28 -3.11
C CYS A 74 4.40 -0.57 -4.21
N LYS A 75 3.12 -0.30 -4.54
CA LYS A 75 2.40 -0.94 -5.66
C LYS A 75 2.59 -0.07 -6.91
N ARG A 76 3.37 -0.41 -7.91
CA ARG A 76 3.88 -1.70 -8.40
C ARG A 76 4.95 -1.32 -9.42
N ARG A 77 6.23 -1.30 -9.06
CA ARG A 77 7.28 -1.29 -10.10
C ARG A 77 7.03 -2.48 -11.00
N GLN A 78 6.89 -2.24 -12.30
CA GLN A 78 6.80 -3.36 -13.23
C GLN A 78 8.07 -4.22 -13.10
N ARG A 79 7.91 -5.56 -13.08
CA ARG A 79 9.07 -6.47 -13.07
C ARG A 79 9.85 -6.30 -14.37
N ASN A 80 11.18 -6.29 -14.30
CA ASN A 80 12.05 -6.05 -15.45
C ASN A 80 11.76 -7.01 -16.61
N ASN A 81 11.45 -8.28 -16.32
CA ASN A 81 11.31 -9.33 -17.34
C ASN A 81 9.94 -9.32 -18.05
N ILE A 82 9.08 -8.34 -17.80
CA ILE A 82 7.77 -8.22 -18.46
C ILE A 82 7.96 -7.53 -19.81
N LEU A 83 7.30 -8.03 -20.85
CA LEU A 83 7.26 -7.36 -22.15
C LEU A 83 6.41 -6.09 -22.13
N VAL A 84 6.96 -5.04 -22.73
CA VAL A 84 6.27 -3.78 -22.99
C VAL A 84 5.49 -3.93 -24.29
N ASN A 85 4.19 -4.19 -24.16
CA ASN A 85 3.32 -4.52 -25.30
C ASN A 85 2.06 -3.65 -25.38
N ASN A 86 1.94 -2.62 -24.53
CA ASN A 86 0.84 -1.67 -24.59
C ASN A 86 1.24 -0.31 -24.00
N LEU A 87 0.47 0.72 -24.36
CA LEU A 87 0.67 2.11 -23.96
C LEU A 87 0.61 2.31 -22.45
N SER A 88 -0.35 1.68 -21.77
CA SER A 88 -0.54 1.82 -20.33
C SER A 88 0.70 1.37 -19.55
N LYS A 89 1.35 0.28 -19.99
CA LYS A 89 2.59 -0.18 -19.38
C LYS A 89 3.73 0.81 -19.61
N LEU A 90 3.85 1.36 -20.81
CA LEU A 90 4.88 2.32 -21.15
C LEU A 90 4.75 3.61 -20.33
N LYS A 91 3.55 4.21 -20.30
CA LYS A 91 3.25 5.40 -19.48
C LYS A 91 3.64 5.19 -18.02
N LYS A 92 3.31 4.02 -17.48
CA LYS A 92 3.66 3.67 -16.11
C LYS A 92 5.17 3.57 -15.87
N ILE A 93 5.96 3.08 -16.83
CA ILE A 93 7.43 3.05 -16.71
C ILE A 93 7.99 4.48 -16.66
N PHE A 94 7.45 5.39 -17.47
CA PHE A 94 7.85 6.80 -17.47
C PHE A 94 7.45 7.51 -16.17
N GLU A 95 6.22 7.30 -15.69
CA GLU A 95 5.77 7.79 -14.37
C GLU A 95 6.68 7.27 -13.24
N GLU A 96 7.06 5.99 -13.27
CA GLU A 96 7.98 5.40 -12.29
C GLU A 96 9.38 6.02 -12.32
N GLN A 97 9.81 6.57 -13.46
CA GLN A 97 11.08 7.29 -13.63
C GLN A 97 10.94 8.81 -13.53
N THR A 98 9.77 9.34 -13.16
CA THR A 98 9.49 10.79 -13.09
C THR A 98 9.65 11.51 -14.44
N LEU A 99 9.60 10.76 -15.55
CA LEU A 99 9.70 11.32 -16.90
C LEU A 99 8.31 11.64 -17.43
N ARG A 100 8.19 12.77 -18.14
CA ARG A 100 6.96 13.08 -18.88
C ARG A 100 6.89 12.23 -20.14
N PHE A 101 5.76 11.56 -20.34
CA PHE A 101 5.49 10.85 -21.57
C PHE A 101 4.88 11.81 -22.61
N GLU A 102 5.73 12.64 -23.23
CA GLU A 102 5.35 13.60 -24.28
C GLU A 102 5.63 13.03 -25.68
N VAL A 103 5.13 11.81 -25.94
CA VAL A 103 5.24 11.20 -27.27
C VAL A 103 3.86 11.21 -27.91
N ASP A 104 3.76 11.73 -29.14
CA ASP A 104 2.56 11.69 -29.96
C ASP A 104 1.99 10.26 -30.03
N GLU A 105 0.67 10.10 -30.04
CA GLU A 105 0.01 8.79 -30.04
C GLU A 105 0.49 7.94 -31.22
N LYS A 106 0.64 8.56 -32.39
CA LYS A 106 1.14 7.92 -33.62
C LYS A 106 2.58 7.41 -33.47
N GLN A 107 3.46 8.18 -32.84
CA GLN A 107 4.85 7.75 -32.59
C GLN A 107 4.89 6.63 -31.55
N THR A 108 4.00 6.67 -30.57
CA THR A 108 3.92 5.63 -29.54
C THR A 108 3.46 4.29 -30.11
N GLU A 109 2.47 4.30 -31.02
CA GLU A 109 2.04 3.10 -31.71
C GLU A 109 3.16 2.47 -32.54
N LEU A 110 3.97 3.28 -33.24
CA LEU A 110 5.13 2.79 -33.99
C LEU A 110 6.17 2.12 -33.08
N ILE A 111 6.47 2.72 -31.93
CA ILE A 111 7.39 2.15 -30.93
C ILE A 111 6.83 0.84 -30.38
N LEU A 112 5.55 0.79 -29.99
CA LEU A 112 4.91 -0.41 -29.47
C LEU A 112 4.85 -1.54 -30.52
N CYS A 113 4.56 -1.22 -31.78
CA CYS A 113 4.58 -2.18 -32.89
C CYS A 113 5.97 -2.77 -33.08
N ARG A 114 7.01 -1.94 -33.09
CA ARG A 114 8.40 -2.39 -33.16
C ARG A 114 8.73 -3.29 -31.96
N TRP A 115 8.43 -2.87 -30.74
CA TRP A 115 8.78 -3.60 -29.52
C TRP A 115 8.01 -4.90 -29.33
N LYS A 116 6.79 -5.01 -29.88
CA LYS A 116 6.04 -6.27 -29.95
C LYS A 116 6.76 -7.30 -30.81
N THR A 117 7.44 -6.88 -31.87
CA THR A 117 8.21 -7.78 -32.75
C THR A 117 9.60 -8.10 -32.21
N THR A 118 10.23 -7.18 -31.47
CA THR A 118 11.58 -7.36 -30.92
C THR A 118 11.62 -7.87 -29.49
N ASN A 119 10.45 -8.13 -28.86
CA ASN A 119 10.32 -8.63 -27.48
C ASN A 119 11.08 -7.80 -26.43
N VAL A 120 10.86 -6.47 -26.43
CA VAL A 120 11.52 -5.58 -25.46
C VAL A 120 10.88 -5.70 -24.07
N THR A 121 11.73 -5.87 -23.07
CA THR A 121 11.36 -5.97 -21.66
C THR A 121 11.36 -4.61 -20.95
N VAL A 122 10.63 -4.50 -19.85
CA VAL A 122 10.61 -3.31 -18.97
C VAL A 122 12.03 -2.92 -18.53
N GLY A 123 12.88 -3.91 -18.25
CA GLY A 123 14.27 -3.68 -17.83
C GLY A 123 15.08 -2.98 -18.91
N GLU A 124 14.95 -3.42 -20.15
CA GLU A 124 15.64 -2.80 -21.31
C GLU A 124 15.15 -1.37 -21.55
N VAL A 125 13.84 -1.12 -21.44
CA VAL A 125 13.29 0.24 -21.56
C VAL A 125 13.84 1.14 -20.46
N ARG A 126 13.88 0.69 -19.21
CA ARG A 126 14.47 1.47 -18.11
C ARG A 126 15.95 1.77 -18.34
N SER A 127 16.73 0.76 -18.76
CA SER A 127 18.15 0.95 -19.04
C SER A 127 18.40 1.92 -20.21
N ALA A 128 17.50 1.94 -21.19
CA ALA A 128 17.56 2.93 -22.28
C ALA A 128 17.25 4.34 -21.77
N LEU A 129 16.25 4.50 -20.89
CA LEU A 129 15.89 5.79 -20.30
C LEU A 129 16.98 6.35 -19.37
N GLU A 130 17.73 5.49 -18.68
CA GLU A 130 18.87 5.90 -17.83
C GLU A 130 20.07 6.42 -18.63
N LYS A 131 20.12 6.18 -19.95
CA LYS A 131 21.20 6.64 -20.85
C LYS A 131 20.86 7.92 -21.62
N LEU A 132 19.65 8.45 -21.43
CA LEU A 132 19.21 9.74 -21.97
C LEU A 132 19.58 10.86 -20.99
#